data_AF-A0A836TEY5-F1
#
_entry.id   AF-A0A836TEY5-F1
#
_cell.length_a   1.000
_cell.length_b   1.000
_cell.length_c   1.000
_cell.angle_alpha   90.00
_cell.angle_beta   90.00
_cell.angle_gamma   90.00
#
_symmetry.space_group_name_H-M   'P 1'
#
loop_
_entity.id
_entity.type
_entity.pdbx_description
1 polymer ?
#
loop_
_entity_poly.entity_id
_entity_poly.type
_entity_poly.pdbx_seq_one_letter_code
_entity_poly.pdbx_strand_id
1 'polypeptide(L)'
;MADLSLLATADIHLDYYLDIIQTQELRGLVLETYGAGLFKCLLEGSERDIAIVNINQCNAGRAEMGRYKTSNALLDAGVIPGIDLTFEAAMTKLMFLLHQTDNIDELKQRVMTPCWVK
;
A
#
# COMPACT_ATOMS: atom_id res chain seq x y z
N MET A 1 19.69 -5.34 -9.22
CA MET A 1 19.23 -6.59 -8.55
C MET A 1 17.97 -6.17 -7.83
N ALA A 2 16.81 -6.58 -8.33
CA ALA A 2 15.53 -6.04 -7.86
C ALA A 2 15.40 -6.27 -6.34
N ASP A 3 15.13 -5.18 -5.62
CA ASP A 3 14.83 -5.17 -4.19
C ASP A 3 13.77 -6.25 -3.92
N LEU A 4 14.14 -7.34 -3.24
CA LEU A 4 13.24 -8.44 -2.85
C LEU A 4 12.18 -8.00 -1.82
N SER A 5 12.20 -6.72 -1.45
CA SER A 5 11.42 -6.13 -0.36
C SER A 5 10.10 -5.48 -0.79
N LEU A 6 9.69 -5.63 -2.06
CA LEU A 6 8.39 -5.12 -2.53
C LEU A 6 7.58 -6.23 -3.21
N LEU A 7 6.39 -6.52 -2.68
CA LEU A 7 5.43 -7.42 -3.32
C LEU A 7 4.19 -6.67 -3.80
N ALA A 8 3.57 -7.20 -4.85
CA ALA A 8 2.39 -6.66 -5.48
C ALA A 8 1.36 -7.77 -5.67
N THR A 9 0.13 -7.58 -5.20
CA THR A 9 -0.90 -8.65 -5.22
C THR A 9 -2.27 -8.09 -5.54
N ALA A 10 -2.95 -8.76 -6.46
CA ALA A 10 -4.38 -8.57 -6.75
C ALA A 10 -5.22 -9.62 -6.02
N ASP A 11 -6.48 -9.29 -5.74
CA ASP A 11 -7.54 -10.07 -5.05
C ASP A 11 -7.33 -11.61 -5.02
N ILE A 12 -6.69 -12.09 -3.95
CA ILE A 12 -6.38 -13.52 -3.68
C ILE A 12 -6.88 -13.94 -2.29
N HIS A 13 -6.79 -15.23 -1.94
CA HIS A 13 -7.26 -15.74 -0.65
C HIS A 13 -6.52 -15.09 0.54
N LEU A 14 -7.23 -14.79 1.64
CA LEU A 14 -6.71 -14.07 2.81
C LEU A 14 -5.43 -14.69 3.39
N ASP A 15 -5.35 -16.02 3.40
CA ASP A 15 -4.21 -16.77 3.95
C ASP A 15 -2.89 -16.45 3.24
N TYR A 16 -2.95 -16.17 1.94
CA TYR A 16 -1.77 -15.85 1.15
C TYR A 16 -1.19 -14.48 1.52
N TYR A 17 -2.03 -13.52 1.90
CA TYR A 17 -1.55 -12.21 2.35
C TYR A 17 -0.80 -12.29 3.67
N LEU A 18 -1.23 -13.17 4.58
CA LEU A 18 -0.54 -13.39 5.86
C LEU A 18 0.86 -13.99 5.62
N ASP A 19 0.95 -14.98 4.73
CA ASP A 19 2.23 -15.60 4.36
C ASP A 19 3.18 -14.57 3.73
N ILE A 20 2.67 -13.71 2.85
CA ILE A 20 3.45 -12.60 2.26
C ILE A 20 3.95 -11.67 3.36
N ILE A 21 3.06 -11.22 4.23
CA ILE A 21 3.37 -10.27 5.28
C ILE A 21 4.39 -10.85 6.24
N GLN A 22 4.53 -12.17 6.36
CA GLN A 22 5.55 -12.83 7.18
C GLN A 22 6.93 -12.93 6.50
N THR A 23 7.07 -12.51 5.24
CA THR A 23 8.37 -12.50 4.55
C THR A 23 9.35 -11.57 5.28
N GLN A 24 10.54 -12.08 5.61
CA GLN A 24 11.49 -11.39 6.48
C GLN A 24 11.97 -10.03 5.91
N GLU A 25 12.20 -9.97 4.61
CA GLU A 25 12.77 -8.79 3.95
C GLU A 25 11.70 -7.85 3.33
N LEU A 26 10.41 -8.11 3.56
CA LEU A 26 9.34 -7.28 3.00
C LEU A 26 9.33 -5.90 3.69
N ARG A 27 9.52 -4.83 2.90
CA ARG A 27 9.50 -3.43 3.36
C ARG A 27 8.31 -2.66 2.81
N GLY A 28 7.76 -3.08 1.67
CA GLY A 28 6.57 -2.48 1.10
C GLY A 28 5.66 -3.51 0.45
N LEU A 29 4.38 -3.18 0.36
CA LEU A 29 3.35 -3.99 -0.26
C LEU A 29 2.40 -3.08 -1.04
N VAL A 30 2.21 -3.34 -2.33
CA VAL A 30 1.15 -2.69 -3.12
C VAL A 30 -0.02 -3.65 -3.26
N LEU A 31 -1.18 -3.20 -2.80
CA LEU A 31 -2.41 -3.94 -2.84
C LEU A 31 -3.37 -3.32 -3.84
N GLU A 32 -3.95 -4.16 -4.68
CA GLU A 32 -5.02 -3.77 -5.58
C GLU A 32 -6.31 -4.44 -5.08
N THR A 33 -7.20 -3.68 -4.45
CA THR A 33 -8.40 -4.25 -3.77
C THR A 33 -9.71 -3.66 -4.27
N TYR A 34 -10.75 -4.50 -4.32
CA TYR A 34 -12.14 -4.05 -4.40
C TYR A 34 -12.66 -3.72 -3.00
N GLY A 35 -12.40 -2.48 -2.55
CA GLY A 35 -12.98 -1.96 -1.32
C GLY A 35 -12.43 -2.54 -0.01
N ALA A 36 -13.31 -2.70 0.97
CA ALA A 36 -13.06 -2.76 2.41
C ALA A 36 -12.45 -4.09 2.97
N GLY A 37 -12.23 -5.10 2.14
CA GLY A 37 -12.18 -6.50 2.57
C GLY A 37 -10.93 -6.98 3.34
N LEU A 38 -9.84 -6.20 3.39
CA LEU A 38 -8.53 -6.73 3.82
C LEU A 38 -8.00 -6.22 5.17
N PHE A 39 -8.88 -5.71 6.03
CA PHE A 39 -8.50 -4.99 7.26
C PHE A 39 -7.54 -5.75 8.20
N LYS A 40 -7.70 -7.08 8.33
CA LYS A 40 -6.91 -7.87 9.29
C LYS A 40 -5.44 -8.04 8.86
N CYS A 41 -5.20 -8.33 7.58
CA CYS A 41 -3.83 -8.42 7.04
C CYS A 41 -3.12 -7.06 7.14
N LEU A 42 -3.86 -5.98 6.92
CA LEU A 42 -3.31 -4.64 6.95
C LEU A 42 -2.83 -4.22 8.35
N LEU A 43 -3.55 -4.68 9.39
CA LEU A 43 -3.15 -4.47 10.77
C LEU A 43 -1.83 -5.20 11.10
N GLU A 44 -1.72 -6.49 10.73
CA GLU A 44 -0.51 -7.29 10.98
C GLU A 44 0.71 -6.76 10.20
N GLY A 45 0.52 -6.27 8.98
CA GLY A 45 1.60 -5.65 8.23
C GLY A 45 2.03 -4.30 8.80
N SER A 46 1.11 -3.51 9.34
CA SER A 46 1.46 -2.25 10.02
C SER A 46 2.24 -2.47 11.32
N GLU A 47 2.02 -3.57 12.05
CA GLU A 47 2.81 -3.92 13.24
C GLU A 47 4.28 -4.27 12.90
N ARG A 48 4.56 -4.60 11.64
CA ARG A 48 5.90 -4.94 11.14
C ARG A 48 6.63 -3.76 10.48
N ASP A 49 6.10 -2.55 10.57
CA ASP A 49 6.62 -1.37 9.86
C ASP A 49 6.72 -1.59 8.34
N ILE A 50 5.76 -2.32 7.74
CA ILE A 50 5.70 -2.54 6.29
C ILE A 50 4.87 -1.41 5.67
N ALA A 51 5.41 -0.74 4.66
CA ALA A 51 4.70 0.31 3.92
C ALA A 51 3.65 -0.30 2.99
N ILE A 52 2.37 -0.27 3.38
CA ILE A 52 1.29 -0.83 2.57
C ILE A 52 0.57 0.28 1.80
N VAL A 53 0.63 0.22 0.47
CA VAL A 53 -0.09 1.14 -0.43
C VAL A 53 -1.29 0.41 -1.02
N ASN A 54 -2.49 0.93 -0.80
CA ASN A 54 -3.72 0.37 -1.36
C ASN A 54 -4.23 1.20 -2.53
N ILE A 55 -4.43 0.54 -3.67
CA ILE A 55 -4.94 1.10 -4.93
C ILE A 55 -6.28 0.42 -5.22
N ASN A 56 -7.23 1.21 -5.72
CA ASN A 56 -8.52 0.68 -6.13
C ASN A 56 -8.43 0.12 -7.56
N GLN A 57 -9.03 -1.05 -7.81
CA GLN A 57 -9.10 -1.67 -9.15
C GLN A 57 -10.09 -0.99 -10.11
N CYS A 58 -10.80 0.05 -9.68
CA CYS A 58 -11.72 0.77 -10.56
C CYS A 58 -10.96 1.53 -11.65
N ASN A 59 -10.95 0.98 -12.87
CA ASN A 59 -10.44 1.61 -14.11
C ASN A 59 -11.10 2.97 -14.44
N ALA A 60 -12.19 3.33 -13.78
CA ALA A 60 -12.95 4.55 -14.00
C ALA A 60 -13.27 5.25 -12.66
N GLY A 61 -12.35 6.09 -12.19
CA GLY A 61 -12.63 7.07 -11.14
C GLY A 61 -11.72 7.00 -9.92
N ARG A 62 -11.42 8.19 -9.40
CA ARG A 62 -10.70 8.45 -8.15
C ARG A 62 -11.13 7.51 -7.02
N ALA A 63 -10.16 6.83 -6.43
CA ALA A 63 -10.37 6.09 -5.19
C ALA A 63 -10.58 7.09 -4.03
N GLU A 64 -11.83 7.42 -3.70
CA GLU A 64 -12.13 8.24 -2.53
C GLU A 64 -12.10 7.38 -1.26
N MET A 65 -10.91 7.26 -0.65
CA MET A 65 -10.81 6.82 0.74
C MET A 65 -11.36 7.92 1.65
N GLY A 66 -12.37 7.58 2.45
CA GLY A 66 -13.09 8.45 3.38
C GLY A 66 -14.61 8.38 3.25
N ARG A 67 -15.13 7.84 2.14
CA ARG A 67 -16.60 7.75 1.90
C ARG A 67 -17.31 6.60 2.62
N TYR A 68 -16.59 5.58 3.06
CA TYR A 68 -17.17 4.40 3.72
C TYR A 68 -16.49 4.19 5.07
N LYS A 69 -17.23 3.76 6.10
CA LYS A 69 -16.68 3.53 7.46
C LYS A 69 -15.37 2.72 7.46
N THR A 70 -15.21 1.81 6.50
CA THR A 70 -14.04 0.95 6.38
C THR A 70 -12.80 1.65 5.82
N SER A 71 -12.93 2.70 5.01
CA SER A 71 -11.75 3.44 4.52
C SER A 71 -11.08 4.27 5.61
N ASN A 72 -11.82 4.74 6.61
CA ASN A 72 -11.23 5.40 7.78
C ASN A 72 -10.46 4.39 8.64
N ALA A 73 -11.02 3.20 8.82
CA ALA A 73 -10.32 2.13 9.53
C ALA A 73 -8.97 1.84 8.86
N LEU A 74 -8.90 1.77 7.52
CA LEU A 74 -7.65 1.54 6.80
C LEU A 74 -6.59 2.62 7.06
N LEU A 75 -7.00 3.89 7.14
CA LEU A 75 -6.10 4.99 7.49
C LEU A 75 -5.63 4.86 8.95
N ASP A 76 -6.53 4.52 9.87
CA ASP A 76 -6.21 4.26 11.28
C ASP A 76 -5.25 3.07 11.44
N ALA A 77 -5.33 2.08 10.54
CA ALA A 77 -4.44 0.92 10.47
C ALA A 77 -3.11 1.23 9.75
N GLY A 78 -2.82 2.48 9.39
CA GLY A 78 -1.55 2.88 8.81
C GLY A 78 -1.39 2.62 7.30
N VAL A 79 -2.46 2.27 6.60
CA VAL A 79 -2.44 2.00 5.16
C VAL A 79 -2.34 3.31 4.37
N ILE A 80 -1.49 3.32 3.35
CA ILE A 80 -1.24 4.48 2.49
C ILE A 80 -2.23 4.46 1.31
N PRO A 81 -3.01 5.52 1.09
CA PRO A 81 -3.88 5.60 -0.06
C PRO A 81 -3.09 5.83 -1.35
N GLY A 82 -3.29 4.96 -2.33
CA GLY A 82 -2.74 5.08 -3.69
C GLY A 82 -3.46 6.10 -4.58
N ILE A 83 -4.62 6.63 -4.14
CA ILE A 83 -5.46 7.67 -4.77
C ILE A 83 -5.62 7.51 -6.30
N ASP A 84 -4.75 8.17 -7.07
CA ASP A 84 -4.78 8.29 -8.55
C ASP A 84 -3.62 7.54 -9.22
N LEU A 85 -2.82 6.78 -8.46
CA LEU A 85 -1.71 6.01 -9.01
C LEU A 85 -2.26 4.76 -9.70
N THR A 86 -1.78 4.52 -10.93
CA THR A 86 -1.89 3.17 -11.50
C THR A 86 -1.05 2.21 -10.66
N PHE A 87 -1.34 0.92 -10.78
CA PHE A 87 -0.58 -0.12 -10.11
C PHE A 87 0.94 0.01 -10.37
N GLU A 88 1.33 0.21 -11.62
CA GLU A 88 2.72 0.37 -12.02
C GLU A 88 3.35 1.65 -11.45
N ALA A 89 2.58 2.76 -11.42
CA ALA A 89 3.03 4.02 -10.88
C ALA A 89 3.27 3.93 -9.37
N ALA A 90 2.36 3.30 -8.63
CA ALA A 90 2.50 3.08 -7.19
C ALA A 90 3.66 2.13 -6.86
N MET A 91 3.78 1.03 -7.58
CA MET A 91 4.92 0.11 -7.45
C MET A 91 6.24 0.85 -7.65
N THR A 92 6.40 1.53 -8.78
CA THR A 92 7.64 2.24 -9.12
C THR A 92 7.96 3.33 -8.10
N LYS A 93 6.94 4.08 -7.67
CA LYS A 93 7.10 5.14 -6.68
C LYS A 93 7.51 4.59 -5.32
N LEU A 94 6.89 3.49 -4.89
CA LEU A 94 7.22 2.86 -3.62
C LEU A 94 8.64 2.28 -3.65
N MET A 95 9.05 1.60 -4.72
CA MET A 95 10.44 1.14 -4.91
C MET A 95 11.44 2.30 -4.78
N PHE A 96 11.16 3.41 -5.46
CA PHE A 96 12.04 4.58 -5.46
C PHE A 96 12.16 5.22 -4.07
N LEU A 97 11.06 5.30 -3.34
CA LEU A 97 11.03 5.92 -2.01
C LEU A 97 11.66 5.03 -0.94
N LEU A 98 11.44 3.70 -1.00
CA LEU A 98 12.08 2.73 -0.10
C LEU A 98 13.61 2.66 -0.26
N HIS A 99 14.14 3.14 -1.38
CA HIS A 99 15.59 3.33 -1.53
C HIS A 99 16.12 4.58 -0.80
N GLN A 100 15.25 5.55 -0.49
CA GLN A 100 15.65 6.83 0.09
C GLN A 100 15.38 6.92 1.59
N THR A 101 14.36 6.23 2.08
CA THR A 101 13.92 6.33 3.46
C THR A 101 13.20 5.05 3.88
N ASP A 102 13.44 4.63 5.12
CA ASP A 102 12.65 3.59 5.80
C ASP A 102 11.62 4.22 6.76
N ASN A 103 11.53 5.57 6.82
CA ASN A 103 10.55 6.24 7.67
C ASN A 103 9.16 6.14 7.04
N ILE A 104 8.27 5.39 7.68
CA ILE A 104 6.90 5.16 7.21
C ILE A 104 6.13 6.47 7.03
N ASP A 105 6.19 7.41 7.98
CA ASP A 105 5.47 8.67 7.88
C ASP A 105 5.95 9.52 6.70
N GLU A 106 7.26 9.51 6.43
CA GLU A 106 7.83 10.15 5.23
C GLU A 106 7.33 9.45 3.96
N LEU A 107 7.31 8.11 3.94
CA LEU A 107 6.76 7.33 2.83
C LEU A 107 5.29 7.67 2.59
N LYS A 108 4.45 7.75 3.64
CA LYS A 108 3.03 8.13 3.51
C LYS A 108 2.90 9.48 2.82
N GLN A 109 3.63 10.49 3.30
CA GLN A 109 3.58 11.84 2.75
C GLN A 109 4.03 11.89 1.28
N ARG A 110 5.15 11.22 0.96
CA ARG A 110 5.76 11.26 -0.37
C ARG A 110 4.99 10.43 -1.40
N VAL A 111 4.36 9.32 -1.00
CA VAL A 111 3.44 8.56 -1.86
C VAL A 111 2.21 9.40 -2.20
N MET A 112 1.64 10.13 -1.24
CA MET A 112 0.47 11.00 -1.49
C MET A 112 0.81 12.29 -2.25
N THR A 113 2.06 12.74 -2.20
CA THR A 113 2.50 13.96 -2.89
C THR A 113 2.75 13.69 -4.37
N PRO A 114 2.18 14.45 -5.31
CA PRO A 114 2.46 14.27 -6.74
C PRO A 114 3.94 14.49 -7.05
N CYS A 115 4.53 13.66 -7.91
CA CYS A 115 5.98 13.66 -8.17
C CYS A 115 6.50 14.96 -8.82
N TRP A 116 5.62 15.83 -9.33
CA TRP A 116 5.94 17.12 -9.95
C TRP A 116 5.92 18.31 -8.98
N VAL A 117 5.55 18.10 -7.71
CA VAL A 117 5.68 19.12 -6.67
C VAL A 117 7.12 19.08 -6.17
N LYS A 118 7.92 20.10 -6.52
CA LYS A 118 9.30 20.29 -6.08
C LYS A 118 9.37 20.88 -4.68
#